data_AF-E2B1U5-F1
#
_entry.id   AF-E2B1U5-F1
#
_cell.length_a   1.000
_cell.length_b   1.000
_cell.length_c   1.000
_cell.angle_alpha   90.00
_cell.angle_beta   90.00
_cell.angle_gamma   90.00
#
_symmetry.space_group_name_H-M   'P 1'
#
loop_
_entity.id
_entity.type
_entity.pdbx_description
1 polymer ?
#
loop_
_entity_poly.entity_id
_entity_poly.type
_entity_poly.pdbx_seq_one_letter_code
_entity_poly.pdbx_strand_id
1 'polypeptide(L)' 'IKKPQVLKRWIMATGRSNWQPSTASRVCNLHFKSSDFIDTPNMTQKILKNDTIPTI' A
#
# COMPACT_ATOMS: atom_id res chain seq x y z
N ILE A 1 -0.19 14.08 -4.28
CA ILE A 1 -1.28 14.44 -3.35
C ILE A 1 -1.33 13.41 -2.22
N LYS A 2 -1.28 13.83 -0.95
CA LYS A 2 -1.45 12.91 0.19
C LYS A 2 -2.92 12.47 0.27
N LYS A 3 -3.18 11.18 0.45
CA LYS A 3 -4.54 10.60 0.53
C LYS A 3 -4.84 10.07 1.94
N PRO A 4 -5.36 10.90 2.86
CA PRO A 4 -5.56 10.51 4.25
C PRO A 4 -6.54 9.34 4.38
N GLN A 5 -7.56 9.23 3.53
CA GLN A 5 -8.48 8.09 3.58
C GLN A 5 -7.81 6.75 3.26
N VAL A 6 -6.88 6.72 2.30
CA VAL A 6 -6.14 5.50 1.94
C VAL A 6 -5.20 5.12 3.07
N LEU A 7 -4.49 6.10 3.64
CA LEU A 7 -3.61 5.87 4.78
C LEU A 7 -4.36 5.26 5.98
N LYS A 8 -5.56 5.77 6.30
CA LYS A 8 -6.39 5.20 7.37
C LYS A 8 -6.72 3.73 7.11
N ARG A 9 -7.08 3.37 5.87
CA ARG A 9 -7.35 1.98 5.48
C ARG A 9 -6.13 1.10 5.58
N TRP A 10 -4.94 1.60 5.21
CA TRP A 10 -3.69 0.86 5.36
C TRP A 10 -3.38 0.58 6.82
N ILE A 11 -3.51 1.58 7.71
CA ILE A 11 -3.29 1.39 9.15
C ILE A 11 -4.24 0.32 9.70
N MET A 12 -5.53 0.38 9.35
CA MET A 12 -6.51 -0.63 9.75
C MET A 12 -6.15 -2.03 9.22
N ALA A 13 -5.74 -2.14 7.95
CA ALA A 13 -5.36 -3.40 7.33
C ALA A 13 -4.12 -4.05 7.97
N THR A 14 -3.21 -3.26 8.55
CA THR A 14 -2.05 -3.83 9.27
C THR A 14 -2.41 -4.45 10.62
N GLY A 15 -3.63 -4.23 11.14
CA GLY A 15 -4.05 -4.69 12.47
C GLY A 15 -3.32 -4.01 13.64
N ARG A 16 -2.53 -2.96 13.37
CA ARG A 16 -1.75 -2.25 14.38
C ARG A 16 -2.56 -1.10 14.96
N SER A 17 -3.21 -1.33 16.10
CA SER A 17 -4.07 -0.35 16.79
C SER A 17 -3.36 0.93 17.22
N ASN A 18 -2.06 0.85 17.55
CA ASN A 18 -1.28 1.97 18.10
C ASN A 18 -0.13 2.41 17.19
N TRP A 19 -0.20 2.12 15.89
CA TRP A 19 0.86 2.48 14.96
C TRP A 19 0.51 3.73 14.16
N GLN A 20 1.38 4.75 14.25
CA GLN A 20 1.31 5.93 13.41
C GLN A 20 2.46 5.90 12.38
N PRO A 21 2.17 5.68 11.10
CA PRO A 21 3.20 5.61 10.07
C PRO A 21 3.84 6.98 9.85
N SER A 22 5.17 6.98 9.76
CA SER A 22 5.99 8.11 9.33
C SER A 22 6.32 8.03 7.83
N THR A 23 7.02 9.04 7.30
CA THR A 23 7.51 9.03 5.90
C THR A 23 8.49 7.88 5.60
N ALA A 24 9.17 7.36 6.63
CA ALA A 24 10.07 6.21 6.55
C ALA A 24 9.34 4.86 6.68
N SER A 25 8.06 4.86 7.05
CA SER A 25 7.29 3.62 7.21
C SER A 25 7.06 2.92 5.86
N ARG A 26 7.15 1.58 5.88
CA ARG A 26 6.99 0.74 4.69
C ARG A 26 6.06 -0.43 4.99
N VAL A 27 5.38 -0.91 3.94
CA VAL A 27 4.62 -2.16 3.94
C VAL A 27 5.19 -3.02 2.83
N CYS A 28 5.52 -4.28 3.14
CA CYS A 28 6.07 -5.21 2.18
C CYS A 28 5.06 -5.48 1.06
N ASN A 29 5.54 -5.69 -0.17
CA ASN A 29 4.72 -6.03 -1.33
C ASN A 29 3.90 -7.31 -1.14
N LEU A 30 4.32 -8.20 -0.23
CA LEU A 30 3.64 -9.45 0.12
C LEU A 30 2.21 -9.25 0.66
N HIS A 31 1.91 -8.06 1.19
CA HIS A 31 0.57 -7.73 1.70
C HIS A 31 -0.41 -7.25 0.62
N PHE A 32 0.02 -7.26 -0.65
CA PHE A 32 -0.78 -6.86 -1.81
C PHE A 32 -0.89 -8.01 -2.79
N LYS A 33 -2.00 -8.09 -3.51
CA LYS A 33 -2.16 -9.08 -4.59
C LYS A 33 -1.35 -8.64 -5.79
N SER A 34 -0.90 -9.59 -6.61
CA SER A 34 -0.23 -9.27 -7.88
C SER A 34 -1.09 -8.39 -8.80
N SER A 35 -2.42 -8.56 -8.74
CA SER A 35 -3.40 -7.76 -9.49
C SER A 35 -3.51 -6.31 -9.04
N ASP A 36 -2.99 -5.98 -7.86
CA ASP A 36 -3.06 -4.63 -7.28
C ASP A 36 -1.95 -3.71 -7.81
N PHE A 37 -0.98 -4.27 -8.53
CA PHE A 37 0.07 -3.52 -9.18
C PHE A 37 -0.34 -3.08 -10.60
N ILE A 38 0.17 -1.93 -11.03
CA ILE A 38 0.04 -1.46 -12.40
C ILE A 38 0.91 -2.37 -13.28
N ASP A 39 0.29 -2.96 -14.28
CA ASP A 39 1.00 -3.74 -15.30
C ASP A 39 1.49 -2.78 -16.39
N THR A 40 2.74 -2.35 -16.24
CA THR A 40 3.42 -1.50 -17.22
C THR A 40 4.50 -2.32 -17.95
N PRO A 41 4.32 -2.61 -19.25
CA PRO A 41 5.35 -3.29 -20.02
C PRO A 41 6.64 -2.48 -19.99
N ASN A 42 7.77 -3.17 -19.83
CA ASN A 42 9.13 -2.61 -19.75
C ASN A 42 9.46 -1.79 -18.49
N MET A 43 8.66 -1.87 -17.41
CA MET A 43 9.07 -1.35 -16.10
C MET A 43 9.60 -2.45 -15.18
N THR A 44 10.73 -2.17 -14.54
CA THR A 44 11.29 -3.01 -13.47
C THR A 44 10.65 -2.71 -12.11
N GLN A 45 10.06 -1.53 -11.94
CA GLN A 45 9.44 -1.11 -10.69
C GLN A 45 7.97 -1.51 -10.64
N LYS A 46 7.57 -2.15 -9.53
CA LYS A 46 6.16 -2.44 -9.23
C LYS A 46 5.51 -1.23 -8.57
N ILE A 47 4.52 -0.64 -9.24
CA ILE A 47 3.76 0.50 -8.73
C ILE A 47 2.37 0.02 -8.32
N LEU A 48 1.89 0.40 -7.14
CA LEU A 48 0.53 0.07 -6.73
C LEU A 48 -0.49 0.90 -7.52
N LYS A 49 -1.60 0.27 -7.91
CA LYS A 49 -2.76 0.99 -8.43
C LYS A 49 -3.25 1.99 -7.41
N ASN A 50 -3.88 3.05 -7.93
CA ASN A 50 -4.38 4.11 -7.09
C ASN A 50 -5.44 3.60 -6.09
N ASP A 51 -5.40 4.10 -4.85
CA ASP A 51 -6.33 3.76 -3.76
C ASP A 51 -6.35 2.27 -3.31
N THR A 52 -5.41 1.46 -3.79
CA THR A 52 -5.18 0.08 -3.32
C THR A 52 -4.93 0.03 -1.82
N ILE A 53 -5.43 -1.01 -1.16
CA ILE A 53 -5.19 -1.30 0.25
C ILE A 53 -4.52 -2.67 0.42
N PRO A 54 -3.69 -2.90 1.45
CA PRO A 54 -3.18 -4.23 1.76
C PRO A 54 -4.35 -5.16 2.14
N THR A 55 -4.35 -6.38 1.62
CA THR A 55 -5.45 -7.35 1.84
C THR A 55 -5.01 -8.78 2.16
N ILE A 56 -3.70 -9.04 2.16
CA ILE A 56 -3.11 -10.33 2.55
C ILE A 56 -2.40 -10.15 3.90
#